data_AF-A0ABD3Y921-F1
#
_entry.id   AF-A0ABD3Y921-F1
#
_cell.length_a   1.000
_cell.length_b   1.000
_cell.length_c   1.000
_cell.angle_alpha   90.00
_cell.angle_beta   90.00
_cell.angle_gamma   90.00
#
_symmetry.space_group_name_H-M   'P 1'
#
loop_
_entity.id
_entity.type
_entity.pdbx_description
1 polymer ?
#
loop_
_entity_poly.entity_id
_entity_poly.type
_entity_poly.pdbx_seq_one_letter_code
_entity_poly.pdbx_strand_id
1 'polypeptide(L)'
;MFRILKLVIIVFYFASFYSFAENIDDKAQLEKMVVKYESAVGLSKECISSKMKNISSCKAFQKIYLFELKDSFAAFTTNLGSYIELDVDITLRGVAAITSASEAALDIYAHNKNIKTNNSQEQ
;
A
#
# COMPACT_ATOMS: atom_id res chain seq x y z
N MET A 1 -47.16 15.75 -22.43
CA MET A 1 -45.82 16.29 -22.09
C MET A 1 -45.27 15.81 -20.73
N PHE A 2 -46.06 15.75 -19.66
CA PHE A 2 -45.56 15.39 -18.31
C PHE A 2 -44.93 13.99 -18.14
N ARG A 3 -45.28 13.00 -18.96
CA ARG A 3 -44.74 11.63 -18.85
C ARG A 3 -43.31 11.47 -19.40
N ILE A 4 -42.95 12.21 -20.45
CA ILE A 4 -41.61 12.16 -21.05
C ILE A 4 -40.62 12.90 -20.14
N LEU A 5 -41.05 14.00 -19.52
CA LEU A 5 -40.22 14.78 -18.60
C LEU A 5 -39.79 13.96 -17.36
N LYS A 6 -40.67 13.11 -16.81
CA LYS A 6 -40.34 12.20 -15.69
C LYS A 6 -39.30 11.14 -16.07
N LEU A 7 -39.38 10.60 -17.29
CA LEU A 7 -38.41 9.60 -17.77
C LEU A 7 -37.01 10.19 -17.97
N VAL A 8 -36.92 11.42 -18.48
CA VAL A 8 -35.63 12.11 -18.66
C VAL A 8 -34.95 12.38 -17.31
N ILE A 9 -35.71 12.80 -16.29
CA ILE A 9 -35.15 13.05 -14.95
C ILE A 9 -34.65 11.76 -14.30
N ILE A 10 -35.36 10.64 -14.47
CA ILE A 10 -34.94 9.34 -13.93
C ILE A 10 -33.64 8.87 -14.61
N VAL A 11 -33.53 8.99 -15.93
CA VAL A 11 -32.31 8.60 -16.65
C VAL A 11 -31.10 9.45 -16.25
N PHE A 12 -31.28 10.78 -16.08
CA PHE A 12 -30.21 11.65 -15.60
C PHE A 12 -29.79 11.34 -14.15
N TYR A 13 -30.74 11.02 -13.27
CA TYR A 13 -30.43 10.58 -11.91
C TYR A 13 -29.65 9.27 -11.91
N PHE A 14 -30.08 8.26 -12.67
CA PHE A 14 -29.37 6.98 -12.75
C PHE A 14 -27.97 7.12 -13.33
N ALA A 15 -27.80 7.88 -14.42
CA ALA A 15 -26.47 8.09 -15.03
C ALA A 15 -25.49 8.79 -14.07
N SER A 16 -25.97 9.75 -13.27
CA SER A 16 -25.16 10.42 -12.26
C SER A 16 -24.76 9.46 -11.14
N PHE A 17 -25.69 8.63 -10.66
CA PHE A 17 -25.43 7.66 -9.58
C PHE A 17 -24.46 6.53 -9.97
N TYR A 18 -24.45 6.10 -11.23
CA TYR A 18 -23.52 5.05 -11.69
C TYR A 18 -22.05 5.49 -11.60
N SER A 19 -21.73 6.73 -12.02
CA SER A 19 -20.36 7.25 -11.90
C SER A 19 -19.91 7.47 -10.45
N PHE A 20 -20.82 7.76 -9.53
CA PHE A 20 -20.50 7.84 -8.10
C PHE A 20 -20.25 6.47 -7.47
N ALA A 21 -20.98 5.43 -7.88
CA ALA A 21 -20.79 4.08 -7.34
C ALA A 21 -19.45 3.45 -7.75
N GLU A 22 -19.00 3.67 -9.00
CA GLU A 22 -17.72 3.19 -9.52
C GLU A 22 -16.54 3.82 -8.77
N ASN A 23 -16.55 5.14 -8.58
CA ASN A 23 -15.51 5.86 -7.82
C ASN A 23 -15.43 5.47 -6.33
N ILE A 24 -16.55 5.08 -5.70
CA ILE A 24 -16.55 4.62 -4.31
C ILE A 24 -15.84 3.27 -4.18
N ASP A 25 -16.02 2.36 -5.13
CA ASP A 25 -15.35 1.06 -5.13
C ASP A 25 -13.85 1.21 -5.36
N ASP A 26 -13.44 2.03 -6.33
CA ASP A 26 -12.03 2.30 -6.62
C ASP A 26 -11.31 2.94 -5.43
N LYS A 27 -11.97 3.89 -4.75
CA LYS A 27 -11.42 4.51 -3.54
C LYS A 27 -11.25 3.49 -2.41
N ALA A 28 -12.22 2.61 -2.21
CA ALA A 28 -12.14 1.56 -1.19
C ALA A 28 -11.03 0.55 -1.51
N GLN A 29 -10.83 0.22 -2.79
CA GLN A 29 -9.72 -0.63 -3.23
C GLN A 29 -8.36 0.04 -2.99
N LEU A 30 -8.24 1.33 -3.30
CA LEU A 30 -7.04 2.12 -3.03
C LEU A 30 -6.72 2.15 -1.52
N GLU A 31 -7.70 2.45 -0.66
CA GLU A 31 -7.51 2.46 0.80
C GLU A 31 -7.08 1.08 1.31
N LYS A 32 -7.73 0.00 0.84
CA LYS A 32 -7.38 -1.37 1.23
C LYS A 32 -5.93 -1.72 0.83
N MET A 33 -5.47 -1.22 -0.31
CA MET A 33 -4.08 -1.39 -0.75
C MET A 33 -3.12 -0.62 0.17
N VAL A 34 -3.42 0.64 0.49
CA VAL A 34 -2.59 1.49 1.36
C VAL A 34 -2.49 0.92 2.78
N VAL A 35 -3.59 0.43 3.35
CA VAL A 35 -3.60 -0.20 4.68
C VAL A 35 -2.67 -1.42 4.75
N LYS A 36 -2.54 -2.19 3.66
CA LYS A 36 -1.57 -3.30 3.60
C LYS A 36 -0.13 -2.80 3.67
N TYR A 37 0.17 -1.68 3.00
CA TYR A 37 1.49 -1.07 3.05
C TYR A 37 1.79 -0.55 4.46
N GLU A 38 0.84 0.14 5.08
CA GLU A 38 0.95 0.64 6.46
C GLU A 38 1.14 -0.51 7.48
N SER A 39 0.45 -1.64 7.28
CA SER A 39 0.65 -2.85 8.09
C SER A 39 2.08 -3.40 8.00
N ALA A 40 2.66 -3.43 6.79
CA ALA A 40 4.06 -3.82 6.62
C ALA A 40 5.01 -2.85 7.33
N VAL A 41 4.72 -1.54 7.31
CA VAL A 41 5.48 -0.54 8.09
C VAL A 41 5.38 -0.80 9.60
N GLY A 42 4.21 -1.20 10.10
CA GLY A 42 4.04 -1.60 11.51
C GLY A 42 4.98 -2.75 11.89
N LEU A 43 4.99 -3.82 11.11
CA LEU A 43 5.86 -4.99 11.33
C LEU A 43 7.36 -4.64 11.20
N SER A 44 7.71 -3.76 10.25
CA SER A 44 9.09 -3.33 10.05
C SER A 44 9.60 -2.54 11.24
N LYS A 45 8.77 -1.64 11.80
CA LYS A 45 9.07 -0.89 13.03
C LYS A 45 9.28 -1.81 14.22
N GLU A 46 8.46 -2.83 14.41
CA GLU A 46 8.65 -3.83 15.47
C GLU A 46 9.95 -4.62 15.30
N CYS A 47 10.25 -5.05 14.07
CA CYS A 47 11.50 -5.73 13.76
C CYS A 47 12.70 -4.84 14.11
N ILE A 48 12.72 -3.60 13.62
CA ILE A 48 13.84 -2.66 13.81
C ILE A 48 13.95 -2.23 15.27
N SER A 49 12.85 -1.89 15.94
CA SER A 49 12.87 -1.45 17.35
C SER A 49 13.40 -2.53 18.29
N SER A 50 13.15 -3.81 17.97
CA SER A 50 13.72 -4.96 18.68
C SER A 50 15.22 -5.19 18.38
N LYS A 51 15.86 -4.31 17.60
CA LYS A 51 17.21 -4.54 17.02
C LYS A 51 17.27 -5.88 16.29
N MET A 52 16.20 -6.22 15.58
CA MET A 52 16.05 -7.43 14.79
C MET A 52 16.09 -8.74 15.61
N LYS A 53 15.84 -8.65 16.92
CA LYS A 53 15.72 -9.81 17.82
C LYS A 53 14.33 -10.45 17.81
N ASN A 54 13.29 -9.67 17.48
CA ASN A 54 11.95 -10.23 17.29
C ASN A 54 11.85 -10.89 15.91
N ILE A 55 12.30 -12.15 15.86
CA ILE A 55 12.32 -12.97 14.64
C ILE A 55 10.93 -13.08 14.00
N SER A 56 9.87 -13.09 14.81
CA SER A 56 8.48 -13.20 14.31
C SER A 56 8.12 -11.99 13.45
N SER A 57 8.25 -10.77 13.98
CA SER A 57 7.92 -9.54 13.24
C SER A 57 8.86 -9.35 12.04
N CYS A 58 10.15 -9.68 12.17
CA CYS A 58 11.10 -9.60 11.05
C CYS A 58 10.75 -10.57 9.90
N LYS A 59 10.39 -11.82 10.22
CA LYS A 59 9.95 -12.79 9.20
C LYS A 59 8.62 -12.40 8.58
N ALA A 60 7.67 -11.93 9.38
CA ALA A 60 6.38 -11.45 8.88
C ALA A 60 6.56 -10.26 7.92
N PHE A 61 7.39 -9.28 8.30
CA PHE A 61 7.74 -8.16 7.43
C PHE A 61 8.40 -8.63 6.12
N GLN A 62 9.44 -9.46 6.19
CA GLN A 62 10.12 -9.97 4.99
C GLN A 62 9.17 -10.72 4.07
N LYS A 63 8.25 -11.53 4.63
CA LYS A 63 7.25 -12.24 3.85
C LYS A 63 6.33 -11.27 3.10
N ILE A 64 5.75 -10.31 3.81
CA ILE A 64 4.84 -9.33 3.21
C ILE A 64 5.57 -8.49 2.17
N TYR A 65 6.73 -7.95 2.51
CA TYR A 65 7.50 -7.08 1.62
C TYR A 65 7.93 -7.78 0.33
N LEU A 66 8.50 -8.99 0.42
CA LEU A 66 9.05 -9.69 -0.74
C LEU A 66 7.99 -10.37 -1.61
N PHE A 67 6.94 -10.91 -1.01
CA PHE A 67 5.97 -11.74 -1.74
C PHE A 67 4.65 -11.06 -2.00
N GLU A 68 4.21 -10.13 -1.14
CA GLU A 68 2.87 -9.56 -1.24
C GLU A 68 2.89 -8.13 -1.78
N LEU A 69 3.95 -7.37 -1.49
CA LEU A 69 3.99 -5.94 -1.80
C LEU A 69 4.83 -5.58 -3.02
N LYS A 70 5.82 -6.39 -3.40
CA LYS A 70 6.74 -6.09 -4.50
C LYS A 70 6.01 -5.76 -5.81
N ASP A 71 5.06 -6.60 -6.22
CA ASP A 71 4.30 -6.38 -7.45
C ASP A 71 3.25 -5.28 -7.27
N SER A 72 2.70 -5.18 -6.06
CA SER A 72 1.74 -4.14 -5.69
C SER A 72 2.34 -2.73 -5.74
N PHE A 73 3.62 -2.56 -5.37
CA PHE A 73 4.32 -1.27 -5.46
C PHE A 73 4.51 -0.80 -6.90
N ALA A 74 4.88 -1.72 -7.80
CA ALA A 74 5.03 -1.42 -9.22
C ALA A 74 3.67 -1.00 -9.82
N ALA A 75 2.60 -1.71 -9.49
CA ALA A 75 1.25 -1.35 -9.91
C ALA A 75 0.81 0.01 -9.32
N PHE A 76 1.12 0.27 -8.05
CA PHE A 76 0.76 1.52 -7.38
C PHE A 76 1.45 2.73 -8.01
N THR A 77 2.76 2.64 -8.23
CA THR A 77 3.56 3.70 -8.85
C THR A 77 3.18 3.95 -10.31
N THR A 78 2.83 2.90 -11.06
CA THR A 78 2.35 3.03 -12.45
C THR A 78 1.03 3.80 -12.54
N ASN A 79 0.14 3.63 -11.56
CA ASN A 79 -1.19 4.26 -11.53
C ASN A 79 -1.26 5.49 -10.64
N LEU A 80 -0.11 6.05 -10.24
CA LEU A 80 -0.04 7.13 -9.25
C LEU A 80 -0.86 8.36 -9.66
N GLY A 81 -0.85 8.73 -10.95
CA GLY A 81 -1.64 9.85 -11.46
C GLY A 81 -3.14 9.66 -11.25
N SER A 82 -3.66 8.49 -11.62
CA SER A 82 -5.08 8.14 -11.44
C SER A 82 -5.47 8.11 -9.96
N TYR A 83 -4.59 7.62 -9.08
CA TYR A 83 -4.87 7.60 -7.65
C TYR A 83 -4.83 8.99 -7.02
N ILE A 84 -3.94 9.89 -7.47
CA ILE A 84 -3.95 11.30 -7.05
C ILE A 84 -5.27 11.98 -7.43
N GLU A 85 -5.78 11.73 -8.63
CA GLU A 85 -7.09 12.26 -9.08
C GLU A 85 -8.26 11.70 -8.27
N LEU A 86 -8.15 10.43 -7.84
CA LEU A 86 -9.18 9.75 -7.05
C LEU A 86 -9.21 10.21 -5.59
N ASP A 87 -8.06 10.15 -4.90
CA ASP A 87 -7.89 10.65 -3.53
C ASP A 87 -6.41 10.91 -3.22
N VAL A 88 -6.05 12.20 -3.14
CA VAL A 88 -4.67 12.64 -2.90
C VAL A 88 -4.15 12.24 -1.51
N ASP A 89 -5.00 12.23 -0.48
CA ASP A 89 -4.57 11.94 0.89
C ASP A 89 -4.21 10.46 1.05
N ILE A 90 -5.10 9.58 0.58
CA ILE A 90 -4.84 8.13 0.59
C ILE A 90 -3.61 7.82 -0.25
N THR A 91 -3.46 8.47 -1.40
CA THR A 91 -2.31 8.24 -2.28
C THR A 91 -1.00 8.64 -1.63
N LEU A 92 -0.95 9.80 -0.96
CA LEU A 92 0.25 10.25 -0.26
C LEU A 92 0.61 9.34 0.93
N ARG A 93 -0.39 8.84 1.67
CA ARG A 93 -0.19 7.78 2.68
C ARG A 93 0.43 6.53 2.07
N GLY A 94 -0.08 6.10 0.91
CA GLY A 94 0.46 5.00 0.14
C GLY A 94 1.94 5.20 -0.20
N VAL A 95 2.29 6.34 -0.79
CA VAL A 95 3.68 6.68 -1.13
C VAL A 95 4.58 6.65 0.12
N ALA A 96 4.16 7.28 1.21
CA ALA A 96 4.92 7.32 2.45
C ALA A 96 5.14 5.92 3.04
N ALA A 97 4.11 5.07 3.00
CA ALA A 97 4.20 3.69 3.49
C ALA A 97 5.14 2.83 2.64
N ILE A 98 5.07 2.95 1.30
CA ILE A 98 6.00 2.26 0.38
C ILE A 98 7.44 2.66 0.68
N THR A 99 7.74 3.96 0.74
CA THR A 99 9.08 4.46 1.03
C THR A 99 9.60 3.94 2.36
N SER A 100 8.80 4.04 3.42
CA SER A 100 9.17 3.57 4.76
C SER A 100 9.43 2.06 4.81
N ALA A 101 8.62 1.27 4.10
CA ALA A 101 8.83 -0.17 4.01
C ALA A 101 10.12 -0.51 3.25
N SER A 102 10.41 0.20 2.16
CA SER A 102 11.64 0.01 1.38
C SER A 102 12.90 0.37 2.16
N GLU A 103 12.88 1.48 2.90
CA GLU A 103 13.98 1.85 3.79
C GLU A 103 14.23 0.78 4.86
N ALA A 104 13.17 0.31 5.52
CA ALA A 104 13.29 -0.74 6.51
C ALA A 104 13.85 -2.06 5.94
N ALA A 105 13.48 -2.41 4.70
CA ALA A 105 14.03 -3.57 4.01
C ALA A 105 15.54 -3.44 3.77
N LEU A 106 16.02 -2.24 3.41
CA LEU A 106 17.44 -1.96 3.25
C LEU A 106 18.19 -2.08 4.58
N ASP A 107 17.64 -1.53 5.67
CA ASP A 107 18.24 -1.62 7.00
C ASP A 107 18.39 -3.07 7.47
N ILE A 108 17.33 -3.86 7.31
CA ILE A 108 17.33 -5.29 7.67
C ILE A 108 18.35 -6.06 6.81
N TYR A 109 18.43 -5.75 5.52
CA TYR A 109 19.43 -6.36 4.64
C TYR A 109 20.86 -6.02 5.07
N ALA A 110 21.14 -4.74 5.35
CA ALA A 110 22.45 -4.26 5.78
C ALA A 110 22.89 -4.91 7.11
N HIS A 111 21.98 -5.01 8.09
CA HIS A 111 22.26 -5.68 9.35
C HIS A 111 22.62 -7.16 9.16
N ASN A 112 21.83 -7.89 8.38
CA ASN A 112 22.06 -9.31 8.13
C ASN A 112 23.38 -9.57 7.38
N LYS A 113 23.79 -8.65 6.49
CA LYS A 113 25.08 -8.71 5.81
C LYS A 113 26.24 -8.53 6.81
N ASN A 114 26.14 -7.56 7.72
CA ASN A 114 27.17 -7.29 8.72
C ASN A 114 27.36 -8.47 9.69
N ILE A 115 26.28 -9.13 10.13
CA ILE A 115 26.38 -10.35 10.95
C ILE A 115 27.15 -11.46 10.23
N LYS A 116 26.82 -11.71 8.96
CA LYS A 116 27.51 -12.75 8.17
C LYS A 116 29.01 -12.47 8.05
N THR A 117 29.37 -11.20 7.86
CA THR A 117 30.78 -10.80 7.67
C THR A 117 31.60 -10.98 8.96
N ASN A 118 31.04 -10.62 10.13
CA ASN A 118 31.72 -10.81 11.42
C ASN A 118 31.91 -12.29 11.76
N ASN A 119 30.90 -13.12 11.52
CA ASN A 119 31.00 -14.57 11.78
C ASN A 119 32.00 -15.28 10.85
N SER A 120 32.30 -14.70 9.68
CA SER A 120 33.31 -15.23 8.74
C SER A 120 34.73 -14.76 9.03
N GLN A 121 34.92 -13.77 9.91
CA GLN A 121 36.25 -13.30 10.34
C GLN A 121 36.74 -13.99 11.62
N GLU A 122 35.86 -14.72 12.32
CA GLU A 122 36.19 -15.51 13.52
C GLU A 122 36.41 -17.01 13.23
N GLN A 123 36.48 -17.41 11.94
CA GLN A 123 36.84 -18.76 11.49
C GLN A 123 38.21 -18.75 10.79
#